data_AF-I4A6M1-F1
#
_entry.id   AF-I4A6M1-F1
#
_cell.length_a   1.000
_cell.length_b   1.000
_cell.length_c   1.000
_cell.angle_alpha   90.00
_cell.angle_beta   90.00
_cell.angle_gamma   90.00
#
_symmetry.space_group_name_H-M   'P 1'
#
loop_
_entity.id
_entity.type
_entity.pdbx_description
1 polymer ?
#
loop_
_entity_poly.entity_id
_entity_poly.type
_entity_poly.pdbx_seq_one_letter_code
_entity_poly.pdbx_strand_id
1 'polypeptide(L)'
;MNCQYQSARPVPRLRLRTFSGKLYFTWRRYLQWLLNRATRYALTSRESDFSNVVAAHKAPLYRRLRNVDMWLQENKVTNLKLACGKLNEVILKLL
;
A
#
# COMPACT_ATOMS: atom_id res chain seq x y z
N MET A 1 26.48 2.61 15.10
CA MET A 1 25.59 2.08 16.15
C MET A 1 24.84 0.88 15.58
N ASN A 2 25.21 -0.34 15.97
CA ASN A 2 24.56 -1.56 15.50
C ASN A 2 23.44 -1.94 16.46
N CYS A 3 22.20 -1.56 16.14
CA CYS A 3 21.02 -1.99 16.89
C CYS A 3 20.62 -3.37 16.37
N GLN A 4 21.05 -4.44 17.05
CA GLN A 4 20.56 -5.77 16.74
C GLN A 4 19.18 -5.95 17.38
N TYR A 5 18.16 -6.10 16.53
CA TYR A 5 16.79 -6.36 16.95
C TYR A 5 16.68 -7.81 17.45
N GLN A 6 16.81 -8.03 18.76
CA GLN A 6 16.59 -9.33 19.37
C GLN A 6 15.08 -9.59 19.49
N SER A 7 14.54 -10.35 18.53
CA SER A 7 13.17 -10.87 18.65
C SER A 7 13.12 -12.01 19.67
N ALA A 8 12.24 -11.90 20.66
CA ALA A 8 12.01 -12.97 21.63
C ALA A 8 11.64 -14.29 20.91
N ARG A 9 12.11 -15.43 21.43
CA ARG A 9 11.79 -16.74 20.87
C ARG A 9 10.28 -16.98 20.92
N PRO A 10 9.65 -17.48 19.85
CA PRO A 10 8.21 -17.68 19.81
C PRO A 10 7.78 -18.73 20.85
N VAL A 11 6.91 -18.33 21.76
CA VAL A 11 6.33 -19.23 22.77
C VAL A 11 5.47 -20.28 22.06
N PRO A 12 5.65 -21.58 22.31
CA PRO A 12 4.79 -22.62 21.74
C PRO A 12 3.35 -22.38 22.22
N ARG A 13 2.43 -22.16 21.26
CA ARG A 13 1.00 -21.96 21.53
C ARG A 13 0.21 -23.17 21.01
N LEU A 14 -0.87 -23.53 21.70
CA LEU A 14 -1.80 -24.55 21.25
C LEU A 14 -2.34 -24.22 19.85
N ARG A 15 -2.35 -25.21 18.93
CA ARG A 15 -2.74 -25.02 17.53
C ARG A 15 -4.13 -24.42 17.37
N LEU A 16 -5.09 -24.87 18.19
CA LEU A 16 -6.46 -24.34 18.22
C LEU A 16 -6.50 -22.84 18.54
N ARG A 17 -5.75 -22.40 19.55
CA ARG A 17 -5.70 -20.99 19.94
C ARG A 17 -5.12 -20.10 18.83
N THR A 18 -4.07 -20.57 18.16
CA THR A 18 -3.49 -19.86 17.01
C THR A 18 -4.48 -19.79 15.84
N PHE A 19 -5.20 -20.88 15.58
CA PHE A 19 -6.21 -20.93 14.52
C PHE A 19 -7.38 -19.99 14.82
N SER A 20 -8.00 -20.07 16.00
CA SER A 20 -9.09 -19.19 16.40
C SER A 20 -8.69 -17.72 16.41
N GLY A 21 -7.47 -17.39 16.86
CA GLY A 21 -6.95 -16.03 16.79
C GLY A 21 -6.81 -15.53 15.35
N LYS A 22 -6.18 -16.32 14.47
CA LYS A 22 -6.08 -15.99 13.04
C LYS A 22 -7.46 -15.80 12.43
N LEU A 23 -8.38 -16.71 12.68
CA LEU A 23 -9.74 -16.68 12.16
C LEU A 23 -10.44 -15.40 12.64
N TYR A 24 -10.49 -15.16 13.95
CA TYR A 24 -11.12 -13.97 14.55
C TYR A 24 -10.57 -12.66 13.97
N PHE A 25 -9.25 -12.47 13.94
CA PHE A 25 -8.66 -11.23 13.42
C PHE A 25 -8.87 -11.06 11.92
N THR A 26 -8.91 -12.17 11.17
CA THR A 26 -9.19 -12.17 9.73
C THR A 26 -10.64 -11.75 9.49
N TRP A 27 -11.60 -12.39 10.15
CA TRP A 27 -13.02 -12.02 10.05
C TRP A 27 -13.27 -10.61 10.54
N ARG A 28 -12.66 -10.17 11.65
CA ARG A 28 -12.78 -8.79 12.13
C ARG A 28 -12.34 -7.79 11.06
N ARG A 29 -11.25 -8.06 10.34
CA ARG A 29 -10.79 -7.21 9.23
C ARG A 29 -11.78 -7.22 8.07
N TYR A 30 -12.28 -8.39 7.68
CA TYR A 30 -13.28 -8.48 6.60
C TYR A 30 -14.59 -7.78 6.96
N LEU A 31 -15.08 -7.96 8.19
CA LEU A 31 -16.25 -7.26 8.72
C LEU A 31 -16.00 -5.75 8.73
N GLN A 32 -14.81 -5.31 9.16
CA GLN A 32 -14.44 -3.91 9.09
C GLN A 32 -14.49 -3.41 7.65
N TRP A 33 -13.95 -4.11 6.66
CA TRP A 33 -14.01 -3.67 5.25
C TRP A 33 -15.43 -3.64 4.69
N LEU A 34 -16.27 -4.62 5.05
CA LEU A 34 -17.67 -4.69 4.61
C LEU A 34 -18.53 -3.59 5.24
N LEU A 35 -18.37 -3.35 6.55
CA LEU A 35 -19.12 -2.34 7.31
C LEU A 35 -18.59 -0.92 7.04
N ASN A 36 -17.28 -0.77 6.83
CA ASN A 36 -16.62 0.51 6.52
C ASN A 36 -16.80 0.94 5.05
N ARG A 37 -17.81 0.43 4.35
CA ARG A 37 -18.24 1.01 3.05
C ARG A 37 -18.64 2.50 3.17
N ALA A 38 -18.87 2.98 4.40
CA ALA A 38 -19.10 4.39 4.73
C ALA A 38 -17.82 5.22 5.00
N THR A 39 -16.67 4.60 5.34
CA THR A 39 -15.40 5.36 5.48
C THR A 39 -14.83 5.59 4.10
N ARG A 40 -15.31 6.64 3.49
CA ARG A 40 -14.98 6.98 2.13
C ARG A 40 -13.71 7.84 2.13
N TYR A 41 -12.55 7.18 2.20
CA TYR A 41 -11.24 7.83 2.35
C TYR A 41 -10.87 8.76 1.18
N ALA A 42 -11.37 8.47 -0.03
CA ALA A 42 -10.96 9.12 -1.29
C ALA A 42 -12.18 9.37 -2.18
N LEU A 43 -13.11 10.23 -1.77
CA LEU A 43 -14.31 10.55 -2.58
C LEU A 43 -14.18 11.77 -3.45
N THR A 44 -13.40 12.72 -2.97
CA THR A 44 -13.39 14.05 -3.53
C THR A 44 -12.17 14.14 -4.41
N SER A 45 -12.40 14.05 -5.72
CA SER A 45 -11.44 14.56 -6.69
C SER A 45 -11.69 16.04 -6.79
N ARG A 46 -10.69 16.86 -6.50
CA ARG A 46 -10.74 18.30 -6.77
C ARG A 46 -9.39 18.70 -7.32
N GLU A 47 -9.40 19.43 -8.42
CA GLU A 47 -8.28 20.28 -8.82
C GLU A 47 -8.12 21.36 -7.76
N SER A 48 -7.42 21.04 -6.68
CA SER A 48 -7.05 22.00 -5.65
C SER A 48 -5.54 22.08 -5.60
N ASP A 49 -5.03 23.28 -5.86
CA ASP A 49 -3.62 23.59 -5.71
C ASP A 49 -3.25 23.52 -4.22
N PHE A 50 -2.68 22.39 -3.82
CA PHE A 50 -2.09 22.25 -2.50
C PHE A 50 -0.79 23.05 -2.47
N SER A 51 -0.79 24.16 -1.74
CA SER A 51 0.37 25.06 -1.62
C SER A 51 1.61 24.37 -1.00
N ASN A 52 1.42 23.29 -0.24
CA ASN A 52 2.50 22.61 0.49
C ASN A 52 2.71 21.18 0.00
N VAL A 53 3.91 20.88 -0.51
CA VAL A 53 4.34 19.53 -0.91
C VAL A 53 5.11 18.88 0.24
N VAL A 54 4.60 17.77 0.78
CA VAL A 54 5.22 17.06 1.92
C VAL A 54 6.40 16.19 1.48
N ALA A 55 6.29 15.55 0.31
CA ALA A 55 7.35 14.71 -0.24
C ALA A 55 7.24 14.67 -1.77
N ALA A 56 8.39 14.76 -2.45
CA ALA A 56 8.48 14.57 -3.89
C ALA A 56 9.46 13.44 -4.18
N HIS A 57 9.04 12.44 -4.94
CA HIS A 57 9.90 11.33 -5.33
C HIS A 57 10.03 11.27 -6.85
N LYS A 58 11.27 11.16 -7.34
CA LYS A 58 11.58 10.93 -8.75
C LYS A 58 12.37 9.64 -8.86
N ALA A 59 11.75 8.62 -9.44
CA ALA A 59 12.40 7.34 -9.71
C ALA A 59 12.82 7.26 -11.19
N PRO A 60 14.02 6.74 -11.50
CA PRO A 60 14.39 6.44 -12.89
C PRO A 60 13.46 5.35 -13.45
N LEU A 61 12.76 5.65 -14.54
CA LEU A 61 11.78 4.74 -15.17
C LEU A 61 12.45 3.68 -16.04
N TYR A 62 13.53 4.06 -16.73
CA TYR A 62 14.29 3.18 -17.62
C TYR A 62 15.68 2.93 -17.04
N ARG A 63 16.06 1.65 -16.92
CA ARG A 63 17.42 1.25 -16.57
C ARG A 63 17.74 -0.09 -17.19
N ARG A 64 18.95 -0.31 -17.69
CA ARG A 64 19.34 -1.64 -18.19
C ARG A 64 19.48 -2.60 -17.01
N LEU A 65 18.65 -3.65 -17.02
CA LEU A 65 18.68 -4.73 -16.04
C LEU A 65 19.30 -5.97 -16.69
N ARG A 66 20.08 -6.74 -15.91
CA ARG A 66 20.62 -8.01 -16.40
C ARG A 66 19.49 -9.02 -16.56
N ASN A 67 19.39 -9.66 -17.73
CA ASN A 67 18.42 -10.71 -18.04
C ASN A 67 16.95 -10.26 -18.01
N VAL A 68 16.65 -9.00 -18.34
CA VAL A 68 15.27 -8.51 -18.45
C VAL A 68 15.13 -7.70 -19.74
N ASP A 69 14.12 -8.04 -20.53
CA ASP A 69 13.81 -7.33 -21.77
C ASP A 69 13.33 -5.90 -21.49
N MET A 70 13.74 -4.96 -22.33
CA MET A 70 13.33 -3.56 -22.22
C MET A 70 11.81 -3.37 -22.39
N TRP A 71 11.15 -4.24 -23.15
CA TRP A 71 9.70 -4.25 -23.34
C TRP A 71 8.90 -4.31 -22.02
N LEU A 72 9.40 -5.04 -21.01
CA LEU A 72 8.75 -5.09 -19.69
C LEU A 72 8.79 -3.74 -18.97
N GLN A 73 9.84 -2.95 -19.20
CA GLN A 73 9.94 -1.60 -18.64
C GLN A 73 9.00 -0.64 -19.36
N GLU A 74 8.82 -0.77 -20.67
CA GLU A 74 7.84 0.02 -21.43
C GLU A 74 6.41 -0.25 -20.92
N ASN A 75 6.04 -1.51 -20.72
CA ASN A 75 4.75 -1.87 -20.15
C ASN A 75 4.55 -1.30 -18.74
N LYS A 76 5.60 -1.37 -17.91
CA LYS A 76 5.58 -0.75 -16.57
C LYS A 76 5.33 0.76 -16.67
N VAL A 77 6.01 1.45 -17.58
CA VAL A 77 5.85 2.90 -17.78
C VAL A 77 4.44 3.23 -18.26
N THR A 78 3.89 2.46 -19.19
CA THR A 78 2.50 2.63 -19.67
C THR A 78 1.51 2.46 -18.52
N ASN A 79 1.66 1.42 -17.70
CA ASN A 79 0.82 1.21 -16.53
C ASN A 79 0.92 2.35 -15.52
N LEU A 80 2.13 2.87 -15.27
CA LEU A 80 2.32 4.02 -14.39
C LEU A 80 1.64 5.28 -14.95
N LYS A 81 1.74 5.55 -16.25
CA LYS A 81 1.03 6.67 -16.89
C LYS A 81 -0.49 6.57 -16.70
N LEU A 82 -1.05 5.38 -16.94
CA LEU A 82 -2.48 5.12 -16.74
C LEU A 82 -2.91 5.25 -15.27
N ALA A 83 -2.09 4.78 -14.34
CA ALA A 83 -2.36 4.88 -12.91
C ALA A 83 -2.27 6.33 -12.42
N CYS A 84 -1.25 7.08 -12.84
CA CYS A 84 -1.10 8.50 -12.50
C CYS A 84 -2.32 9.31 -12.95
N GLY A 85 -2.85 9.08 -14.16
CA GLY A 85 -4.06 9.76 -14.62
C GLY A 85 -5.30 9.52 -13.76
N LYS A 86 -5.35 8.41 -13.00
CA LYS A 86 -6.46 8.09 -12.08
C LYS A 86 -6.20 8.51 -10.63
N LEU A 87 -4.93 8.67 -10.26
CA LEU A 87 -4.51 8.99 -8.90
C LEU A 87 -4.26 10.48 -8.70
N ASN A 88 -3.96 11.20 -9.77
CA ASN A 88 -3.87 12.65 -9.74
C ASN A 88 -5.21 13.21 -9.21
N GLU A 89 -5.13 14.20 -8.31
CA GLU A 89 -6.27 14.89 -7.68
C GLU A 89 -7.08 14.11 -6.65
N VAL A 90 -6.66 12.89 -6.28
CA VAL A 90 -7.32 12.13 -5.21
C VAL A 90 -7.02 12.76 -3.85
N ILE A 91 -8.05 13.29 -3.19
CA ILE A 91 -7.94 13.86 -1.83
C ILE A 91 -8.25 12.78 -0.81
N LEU A 92 -7.27 12.49 0.06
CA LEU A 92 -7.47 11.66 1.23
C LEU A 92 -8.04 12.50 2.38
N LYS A 93 -9.26 12.19 2.81
CA LYS A 93 -9.83 12.76 4.02
C LYS A 93 -9.63 11.79 5.18
N LEU A 94 -8.87 12.21 6.20
CA LEU A 94 -8.93 11.52 7.50
C LEU A 94 -10.33 11.75 8.08
N LEU A 95 -10.99 10.66 8.42
CA LEU A 95 -12.32 10.62 9.04
C LEU A 95 -12.18 10.66 10.56
#